data_AF-A0A812HHB9-F1
#
_entry.id   AF-A0A812HHB9-F1
#
_cell.length_a   1.000
_cell.length_b   1.000
_cell.length_c   1.000
_cell.angle_alpha   90.00
_cell.angle_beta   90.00
_cell.angle_gamma   90.00
#
_symmetry.space_group_name_H-M   'P 1'
#
loop_
_entity.id
_entity.type
_entity.pdbx_description
1 polymer ?
#
loop_
_entity_poly.entity_id
_entity_poly.type
_entity_poly.pdbx_seq_one_letter_code
_entity_poly.pdbx_strand_id
1 'polypeptide(L)'
;MLGRLLCSIKVGDRPSPFRTAWPVADPSLGLAGARNLVVPAREFREILEDVGETSRAYAGNPLAQLSPNRRGHVLQNAVRQVLSQKHSDMQVKGPTPGISIRGARLRPDQAKYDFSIGGRRVECKSAQLCWCQSEVRWTARFSGIKLEQNYFDDLYLALFTPSNVLVLQHDLHTCMSRAGRRTSEFGWRVNVGGGKHQTNWRDAMVALAKQLFKADSNCRRVAVLQVHGPEISAALSHALRSRSKELADKFYKESPLQLANPSSRGLQIEAVAFELDKRMHPEAFFLRSAAEKAGAGGSLRGLHAASADWLRNGTRIEVKHGALLFKEQRCVWTCSFTGIRSTSVLQGDVRNFDELWLVVLSPRGLHFFRDDGGLGIAKASHLGRGGCIQVCGPYNEPDPHAALEPILHKLICRGCTLLATVLF
;
A
#
# COMPACT_ATOMS: atom_id res chain seq x y z
N MET A 1 -34.27 3.66 65.05
CA MET A 1 -34.44 2.30 64.48
C MET A 1 -34.26 2.38 62.99
N LEU A 2 -33.12 1.89 62.48
CA LEU A 2 -32.92 1.36 61.12
C LEU A 2 -31.48 0.85 61.06
N GLY A 3 -31.36 -0.47 61.03
CA GLY A 3 -30.12 -1.21 61.11
C GLY A 3 -29.31 -1.14 59.83
N ARG A 4 -27.98 -1.08 60.01
CA ARG A 4 -26.98 -1.22 58.95
C ARG A 4 -26.93 -2.67 58.46
N LEU A 5 -27.17 -2.89 57.17
CA LEU A 5 -26.73 -4.10 56.47
C LEU A 5 -25.36 -3.85 55.84
N LEU A 6 -24.33 -4.44 56.43
CA LEU A 6 -23.00 -4.59 55.84
C LEU A 6 -22.99 -5.88 55.02
N CYS A 7 -23.05 -5.78 53.69
CA CYS A 7 -22.74 -6.89 52.81
C CYS A 7 -21.22 -6.92 52.58
N SER A 8 -20.55 -7.84 53.27
CA SER A 8 -19.16 -8.23 53.00
C SER A 8 -19.12 -9.09 51.73
N ILE A 9 -18.63 -8.53 50.63
CA ILE A 9 -18.25 -9.32 49.44
C ILE A 9 -16.79 -9.74 49.63
N LYS A 10 -16.57 -11.03 49.91
CA LYS A 10 -15.26 -11.65 49.80
C LYS A 10 -14.83 -11.62 48.33
N VAL A 11 -13.79 -10.85 48.03
CA VAL A 11 -13.07 -10.92 46.76
C VAL A 11 -12.30 -12.24 46.78
N GLY A 12 -12.82 -13.24 46.08
CA GLY A 12 -12.08 -14.46 45.81
C GLY A 12 -10.88 -14.15 44.91
N ASP A 13 -9.73 -14.69 45.28
CA ASP A 13 -8.49 -14.65 44.51
C ASP A 13 -8.76 -15.07 43.06
N ARG A 14 -8.62 -14.11 42.13
CA ARG A 14 -8.55 -14.43 40.71
C ARG A 14 -7.19 -15.07 40.47
N PRO A 15 -7.11 -16.30 39.91
CA PRO A 15 -5.85 -16.83 39.46
C PRO A 15 -5.29 -15.89 38.38
N SER A 16 -4.05 -15.43 38.62
CA SER A 16 -3.21 -14.80 37.61
C SER A 16 -3.27 -15.62 36.33
N PRO A 17 -3.57 -15.04 35.15
CA PRO A 17 -3.39 -15.74 33.90
C PRO A 17 -1.89 -15.91 33.71
N PHE A 18 -1.38 -17.06 34.15
CA PHE A 18 -0.07 -17.55 33.77
C PHE A 18 0.05 -17.37 32.25
N ARG A 19 0.99 -16.51 31.85
CA ARG A 19 1.63 -16.61 30.55
C ARG A 19 2.29 -17.98 30.53
N THR A 20 1.59 -19.00 30.06
CA THR A 20 2.25 -20.18 29.53
C THR A 20 3.11 -19.68 28.39
N ALA A 21 4.43 -19.70 28.62
CA ALA A 21 5.38 -19.65 27.54
C ALA A 21 4.95 -20.75 26.57
N TRP A 22 4.51 -20.36 25.37
CA TRP A 22 4.31 -21.32 24.30
C TRP A 22 5.65 -22.05 24.12
N PRO A 23 5.64 -23.39 24.01
CA PRO A 23 6.87 -24.13 23.77
C PRO A 23 7.54 -23.51 22.55
N VAL A 24 8.79 -23.06 22.73
CA VAL A 24 9.64 -22.61 21.62
C VAL A 24 9.67 -23.78 20.64
N ALA A 25 9.13 -23.56 19.44
CA ALA A 25 9.07 -24.59 18.41
C ALA A 25 10.48 -25.17 18.20
N ASP A 26 10.58 -26.49 18.28
CA ASP A 26 11.84 -27.22 18.14
C ASP A 26 12.41 -26.98 16.71
N PRO A 27 13.56 -26.30 16.57
CA PRO A 27 14.16 -26.04 15.27
C PRO A 27 14.74 -27.31 14.61
N SER A 28 14.70 -28.47 15.28
CA SER A 28 15.19 -29.75 14.76
C SER A 28 14.17 -30.55 13.94
N LEU A 29 12.94 -30.04 13.72
CA LEU A 29 11.99 -30.59 12.75
C LEU A 29 12.41 -30.26 11.29
N GLY A 30 13.52 -30.86 10.84
CA GLY A 30 13.56 -31.60 9.58
C GLY A 30 13.48 -30.86 8.23
N LEU A 31 13.91 -29.59 8.09
CA LEU A 31 14.02 -28.97 6.75
C LEU A 31 15.36 -29.21 6.03
N ALA A 32 16.25 -30.02 6.62
CA ALA A 32 17.48 -30.50 5.98
C ALA A 32 17.15 -31.49 4.84
N GLY A 33 16.64 -30.96 3.73
CA GLY A 33 16.19 -31.73 2.58
C GLY A 33 15.01 -31.13 1.81
N ALA A 34 14.52 -29.94 2.18
CA ALA A 34 13.43 -29.28 1.46
C ALA A 34 13.84 -29.01 0.01
N ARG A 35 13.40 -29.88 -0.90
CA ARG A 35 13.54 -29.68 -2.34
C ARG A 35 12.74 -28.43 -2.70
N ASN A 36 13.35 -27.54 -3.50
CA ASN A 36 12.63 -26.40 -4.09
C ASN A 36 11.39 -26.92 -4.82
N LEU A 37 10.20 -26.52 -4.36
CA LEU A 37 8.92 -26.91 -4.96
C LEU A 37 8.68 -26.11 -6.23
N VAL A 38 8.74 -26.75 -7.40
CA VAL A 38 8.43 -26.10 -8.68
C VAL A 38 7.01 -26.46 -9.11
N VAL A 39 6.15 -25.45 -9.27
CA VAL A 39 4.73 -25.63 -9.62
C VAL A 39 4.32 -24.67 -10.74
N PRO A 40 3.42 -25.08 -11.65
CA PRO A 40 2.91 -24.19 -12.70
C PRO A 40 1.84 -23.23 -12.15
N ALA A 41 1.80 -21.99 -12.64
CA ALA A 41 0.86 -20.95 -12.20
C ALA A 41 -0.62 -21.31 -12.40
N ARG A 42 -0.94 -22.19 -13.36
CA ARG A 42 -2.30 -22.67 -13.61
C ARG A 42 -2.95 -23.33 -12.39
N GLU A 43 -2.17 -23.85 -11.45
CA GLU A 43 -2.69 -24.41 -10.20
C GLU A 43 -3.20 -23.34 -9.22
N PHE A 44 -2.82 -22.09 -9.43
CA PHE A 44 -3.27 -20.94 -8.65
C PHE A 44 -4.14 -20.00 -9.48
N ARG A 45 -4.72 -20.49 -10.58
CA ARG A 45 -5.48 -19.67 -11.53
C ARG A 45 -6.54 -18.82 -10.83
N GLU A 46 -7.37 -19.43 -9.98
CA GLU A 46 -8.44 -18.74 -9.26
C GLU A 46 -7.91 -17.58 -8.38
N ILE A 47 -6.76 -17.77 -7.73
CA ILE A 47 -6.12 -16.75 -6.88
C ILE A 47 -5.52 -15.63 -7.74
N LEU A 48 -4.80 -16.00 -8.81
CA LEU A 48 -4.11 -15.07 -9.68
C LEU A 48 -5.08 -14.25 -10.55
N GLU A 49 -6.23 -14.83 -10.89
CA GLU A 49 -7.30 -14.18 -11.67
C GLU A 49 -8.32 -13.44 -10.78
N ASP A 50 -8.35 -13.67 -9.46
CA ASP A 50 -9.17 -12.87 -8.54
C ASP A 50 -8.56 -11.47 -8.36
N VAL A 51 -8.95 -10.58 -9.26
CA VAL A 51 -8.52 -9.18 -9.26
C VAL A 51 -9.24 -8.34 -8.19
N GLY A 52 -10.30 -8.86 -7.57
CA GLY A 52 -11.16 -8.14 -6.61
C GLY A 52 -12.09 -7.08 -7.24
N GLU A 53 -13.07 -6.62 -6.47
CA GLU A 53 -14.12 -5.68 -6.94
C GLU A 53 -13.57 -4.36 -7.48
N THR A 54 -12.60 -3.77 -6.78
CA THR A 54 -11.97 -2.52 -7.25
C THR A 54 -11.32 -2.75 -8.60
N SER A 55 -10.44 -3.73 -8.75
CA SER A 55 -9.72 -3.91 -10.01
C SER A 55 -10.67 -4.27 -11.16
N ARG A 56 -11.73 -5.07 -10.91
CA ARG A 56 -12.78 -5.34 -11.90
C ARG A 56 -13.39 -4.06 -12.44
N ALA A 57 -13.75 -3.12 -11.57
CA ALA A 57 -14.34 -1.85 -12.00
C ALA A 57 -13.37 -0.98 -12.83
N TYR A 58 -12.07 -1.13 -12.66
CA TYR A 58 -11.04 -0.37 -13.39
C TYR A 58 -10.32 -1.20 -14.47
N ALA A 59 -10.88 -2.34 -14.89
CA ALA A 59 -10.27 -3.18 -15.91
C ALA A 59 -9.95 -2.38 -17.18
N GLY A 60 -8.73 -2.53 -17.70
CA GLY A 60 -8.24 -1.79 -18.88
C GLY A 60 -7.86 -0.32 -18.63
N ASN A 61 -8.03 0.21 -17.42
CA ASN A 61 -7.74 1.61 -17.14
C ASN A 61 -6.23 1.84 -16.86
N PRO A 62 -5.53 2.66 -17.66
CA PRO A 62 -4.08 2.84 -17.54
C PRO A 62 -3.67 3.50 -16.21
N LEU A 63 -4.52 4.33 -15.60
CA LEU A 63 -4.24 4.96 -14.30
C LEU A 63 -4.29 3.94 -13.15
N ALA A 64 -5.13 2.91 -13.27
CA ALA A 64 -5.30 1.89 -12.23
C ALA A 64 -4.07 0.96 -12.13
N GLN A 65 -3.34 0.79 -13.22
CA GLN A 65 -2.08 0.02 -13.28
C GLN A 65 -0.91 0.75 -12.59
N LEU A 66 -1.03 2.06 -12.34
CA LEU A 66 0.01 2.82 -11.68
C LEU A 66 0.02 2.60 -10.16
N SER A 67 1.20 2.67 -9.56
CA SER A 67 1.32 2.80 -8.10
C SER A 67 0.58 4.05 -7.60
N PRO A 68 0.04 4.05 -6.37
CA PRO A 68 -0.67 5.21 -5.83
C PRO A 68 0.09 6.53 -5.94
N ASN A 69 1.41 6.53 -5.70
CA ASN A 69 2.26 7.72 -5.83
C ASN A 69 2.36 8.21 -7.28
N ARG A 70 2.67 7.32 -8.23
CA ARG A 70 2.75 7.68 -9.66
C ARG A 70 1.40 8.17 -10.18
N ARG A 71 0.31 7.50 -9.80
CA ARG A 71 -1.05 7.94 -10.11
C ARG A 71 -1.32 9.34 -9.56
N GLY A 72 -0.95 9.60 -8.31
CA GLY A 72 -1.09 10.92 -7.70
C GLY A 72 -0.38 12.02 -8.48
N HIS A 73 0.86 11.78 -8.93
CA HIS A 73 1.58 12.73 -9.78
C HIS A 73 0.91 12.98 -11.13
N VAL A 74 0.41 11.92 -11.79
CA VAL A 74 -0.33 12.07 -13.05
C VAL A 74 -1.58 12.91 -12.84
N LEU A 75 -2.37 12.60 -11.81
CA LEU A 75 -3.59 13.33 -11.49
C LEU A 75 -3.32 14.78 -11.10
N GLN A 76 -2.27 15.05 -10.32
CA GLN A 76 -1.84 16.41 -9.99
C GLN A 76 -1.45 17.21 -11.24
N ASN A 77 -0.72 16.60 -12.18
CA ASN A 77 -0.37 17.25 -13.45
C ASN A 77 -1.61 17.55 -14.30
N ALA A 78 -2.58 16.63 -14.34
CA ALA A 78 -3.84 16.85 -15.04
C ALA A 78 -4.65 17.99 -14.40
N VAL A 79 -4.75 18.04 -13.07
CA VAL A 79 -5.39 19.18 -12.35
C VAL A 79 -4.70 20.49 -12.69
N ARG A 80 -3.36 20.52 -12.67
CA ARG A 80 -2.57 21.70 -13.03
C ARG A 80 -2.87 22.19 -14.45
N GLN A 81 -2.99 21.27 -15.42
CA GLN A 81 -3.33 21.59 -16.80
C GLN A 81 -4.74 22.19 -16.92
N VAL A 82 -5.73 21.57 -16.26
CA VAL A 82 -7.12 22.07 -16.23
C VAL A 82 -7.19 23.48 -15.66
N LEU A 83 -6.49 23.73 -14.56
CA LEU A 83 -6.48 25.06 -13.93
C LEU A 83 -5.77 26.10 -14.81
N SER A 84 -4.68 25.73 -15.47
CA SER A 84 -3.99 26.61 -16.42
C SER A 84 -4.87 26.99 -17.61
N GLN A 85 -5.72 26.08 -18.08
CA GLN A 85 -6.66 26.35 -19.17
C GLN A 85 -7.82 27.24 -18.71
N LYS A 86 -8.34 27.00 -17.50
CA LYS A 86 -9.49 27.72 -16.94
C LYS A 86 -9.15 29.15 -16.49
N HIS A 87 -7.89 29.37 -16.13
CA HIS A 87 -7.35 30.67 -15.71
C HIS A 87 -6.17 31.04 -16.60
N SER A 88 -6.45 31.27 -17.89
CA SER A 88 -5.42 31.55 -18.90
C SER A 88 -4.65 32.85 -18.64
N ASP A 89 -5.23 33.76 -17.87
CA ASP A 89 -4.64 35.01 -17.37
C ASP A 89 -3.68 34.77 -16.18
N MET A 90 -3.78 33.63 -15.51
CA MET A 90 -3.00 33.33 -14.32
C MET A 90 -1.81 32.41 -14.63
N GLN A 91 -0.61 32.85 -14.22
CA GLN A 91 0.57 32.03 -14.35
C GLN A 91 0.54 30.86 -13.36
N VAL A 92 0.66 29.64 -13.87
CA VAL A 92 0.88 28.44 -13.06
C VAL A 92 2.38 28.23 -12.88
N LYS A 93 2.83 28.22 -11.62
CA LYS A 93 4.23 27.98 -11.24
C LYS A 93 4.37 26.69 -10.46
N GLY A 94 5.52 26.04 -10.60
CA GLY A 94 5.91 24.93 -9.73
C GLY A 94 6.01 25.37 -8.26
N PRO A 95 6.09 24.42 -7.32
CA PRO A 95 6.14 24.75 -5.92
C PRO A 95 7.48 25.42 -5.58
N THR A 96 7.45 26.41 -4.69
CA THR A 96 8.67 27.04 -4.17
C THR A 96 9.27 26.14 -3.10
N PRO A 97 10.47 25.57 -3.30
CA PRO A 97 11.05 24.70 -2.29
C PRO A 97 11.42 25.51 -1.04
N GLY A 98 11.12 24.97 0.13
CA GLY A 98 11.49 25.60 1.40
C GLY A 98 12.99 25.50 1.68
N ILE A 99 13.40 26.05 2.82
CA ILE A 99 14.75 25.90 3.36
C ILE A 99 14.65 24.94 4.57
N SER A 100 15.53 23.94 4.61
CA SER A 100 15.61 23.02 5.74
C SER A 100 16.08 23.74 7.01
N ILE A 101 15.90 23.13 8.19
CA ILE A 101 16.45 23.64 9.46
C ILE A 101 17.99 23.83 9.43
N ARG A 102 18.68 23.24 8.46
CA ARG A 102 20.14 23.36 8.25
C ARG A 102 20.51 24.40 7.18
N GLY A 103 19.57 25.22 6.71
CA GLY A 103 19.82 26.20 5.65
C GLY A 103 19.87 25.63 4.22
N ALA A 104 19.88 24.30 4.06
CA ALA A 104 19.88 23.69 2.73
C ALA A 104 18.52 23.83 2.04
N ARG A 105 18.51 24.18 0.74
CA ARG A 105 17.28 24.21 -0.08
C ARG A 105 16.65 22.82 -0.13
N LEU A 106 15.38 22.74 0.23
CA LEU A 106 14.60 21.51 0.13
C LEU A 106 14.35 21.16 -1.34
N ARG A 107 14.08 19.89 -1.61
CA ARG A 107 13.66 19.46 -2.94
C ARG A 107 12.21 19.89 -3.22
N PRO A 108 11.80 20.03 -4.50
CA PRO A 108 10.43 20.41 -4.84
C PRO A 108 9.35 19.48 -4.27
N ASP A 109 9.63 18.18 -4.14
CA ASP A 109 8.74 17.18 -3.52
C ASP A 109 8.62 17.34 -1.99
N GLN A 110 9.50 18.15 -1.38
CA GLN A 110 9.45 18.53 0.03
C GLN A 110 8.83 19.90 0.24
N ALA A 111 8.32 20.54 -0.82
CA ALA A 111 7.62 21.81 -0.69
C ALA A 111 6.34 21.65 0.17
N LYS A 112 5.89 22.78 0.72
CA LYS A 112 4.72 22.84 1.61
C LYS A 112 3.39 22.71 0.85
N TYR A 113 3.41 22.97 -0.45
CA TYR A 113 2.28 22.93 -1.38
C TYR A 113 2.76 22.37 -2.72
N ASP A 114 1.85 22.02 -3.62
CA ASP A 114 2.15 21.27 -4.84
C ASP A 114 2.45 22.16 -6.06
N PHE A 115 1.76 23.30 -6.18
CA PHE A 115 1.99 24.33 -7.19
C PHE A 115 1.31 25.64 -6.80
N SER A 116 1.49 26.71 -7.56
CA SER A 116 0.74 27.96 -7.35
C SER A 116 0.11 28.48 -8.63
N ILE A 117 -1.05 29.13 -8.51
CA ILE A 117 -1.77 29.77 -9.63
C ILE A 117 -2.16 31.20 -9.24
N GLY A 118 -1.78 32.18 -10.05
CA GLY A 118 -2.08 33.60 -9.74
C GLY A 118 -1.53 34.05 -8.38
N GLY A 119 -0.40 33.47 -7.94
CA GLY A 119 0.18 33.72 -6.61
C GLY A 119 -0.42 32.93 -5.45
N ARG A 120 -1.55 32.24 -5.65
CA ARG A 120 -2.19 31.40 -4.63
C ARG A 120 -1.54 30.02 -4.58
N ARG A 121 -1.23 29.53 -3.39
CA ARG A 121 -0.58 28.23 -3.15
C ARG A 121 -1.63 27.13 -3.14
N VAL A 122 -1.39 26.06 -3.89
CA VAL A 122 -2.34 24.96 -4.07
C VAL A 122 -1.79 23.68 -3.49
N GLU A 123 -2.55 23.03 -2.61
CA GLU A 123 -2.36 21.61 -2.27
C GLU A 123 -3.33 20.76 -3.10
N CYS A 124 -2.83 19.69 -3.70
CA CYS A 124 -3.59 18.78 -4.56
C CYS A 124 -3.49 17.36 -4.00
N LYS A 125 -4.64 16.78 -3.66
CA LYS A 125 -4.71 15.37 -3.22
C LYS A 125 -5.50 14.55 -4.21
N SER A 126 -5.06 13.32 -4.42
CA SER A 126 -5.81 12.35 -5.22
C SER A 126 -6.32 11.20 -4.35
N ALA A 127 -7.47 10.66 -4.72
CA ALA A 127 -7.98 9.40 -4.20
C ALA A 127 -8.55 8.58 -5.34
N GLN A 128 -8.50 7.26 -5.22
CA GLN A 128 -9.23 6.33 -6.08
C GLN A 128 -10.48 5.88 -5.35
N LEU A 129 -11.61 5.78 -6.04
CA LEU A 129 -12.81 5.14 -5.53
C LEU A 129 -12.54 3.62 -5.47
N CYS A 130 -12.54 3.05 -4.26
CA CYS A 130 -12.21 1.65 -4.02
C CYS A 130 -13.30 0.96 -3.23
N TRP A 131 -13.54 -0.32 -3.52
CA TRP A 131 -14.37 -1.20 -2.72
C TRP A 131 -13.69 -1.50 -1.38
N CYS A 132 -14.38 -1.23 -0.28
CA CYS A 132 -13.94 -1.52 1.08
C CYS A 132 -14.68 -2.75 1.59
N GLN A 133 -14.04 -3.92 1.58
CA GLN A 133 -14.66 -5.20 1.96
C GLN A 133 -15.21 -5.18 3.39
N SER A 134 -14.47 -4.59 4.35
CA SER A 134 -14.89 -4.55 5.76
C SER A 134 -16.10 -3.65 6.01
N GLU A 135 -16.33 -2.66 5.15
CA GLU A 135 -17.48 -1.75 5.25
C GLU A 135 -18.59 -2.10 4.23
N VAL A 136 -18.31 -3.09 3.37
CA VAL A 136 -19.17 -3.54 2.27
C VAL A 136 -19.69 -2.36 1.44
N ARG A 137 -18.80 -1.43 1.06
CA ARG A 137 -19.16 -0.23 0.28
C ARG A 137 -17.98 0.35 -0.49
N TRP A 138 -18.28 1.17 -1.49
CA TRP A 138 -17.26 1.97 -2.19
C TRP A 138 -16.90 3.23 -1.40
N THR A 139 -15.61 3.54 -1.30
CA THR A 139 -15.10 4.72 -0.57
C THR A 139 -13.95 5.37 -1.31
N ALA A 140 -13.73 6.65 -1.06
CA ALA A 140 -12.53 7.36 -1.46
C ALA A 140 -11.99 8.15 -0.25
N ARG A 141 -10.67 8.06 -0.05
CA ARG A 141 -9.99 8.69 1.08
C ARG A 141 -8.84 9.55 0.56
N PHE A 142 -8.93 10.85 0.80
CA PHE A 142 -7.84 11.80 0.64
C PHE A 142 -7.13 11.93 1.98
N SER A 143 -5.80 11.84 1.98
CA SER A 143 -4.99 11.83 3.21
C SER A 143 -3.81 12.78 3.12
N GLY A 144 -3.25 13.16 4.27
CA GLY A 144 -2.06 13.98 4.34
C GLY A 144 -2.31 15.46 4.03
N ILE A 145 -3.51 15.97 4.34
CA ILE A 145 -3.88 17.38 4.12
C ILE A 145 -3.33 18.21 5.29
N LYS A 146 -2.52 19.24 5.02
CA LYS A 146 -1.78 19.97 6.08
C LYS A 146 -2.46 21.30 6.44
N LEU A 147 -3.60 21.25 7.13
CA LEU A 147 -4.38 22.45 7.46
C LEU A 147 -3.76 23.36 8.53
N GLU A 148 -3.08 22.81 9.54
CA GLU A 148 -2.70 23.56 10.75
C GLU A 148 -1.60 24.61 10.53
N GLN A 149 -0.96 24.61 9.36
CA GLN A 149 0.28 25.35 9.14
C GLN A 149 0.14 26.42 8.04
N ASN A 150 -1.09 26.70 7.57
CA ASN A 150 -1.38 27.67 6.50
C ASN A 150 -0.43 27.52 5.30
N TYR A 151 -0.16 26.28 4.90
CA TYR A 151 0.81 25.95 3.87
C TYR A 151 0.31 26.18 2.45
N PHE A 152 -1.00 26.18 2.28
CA PHE A 152 -1.68 26.40 1.02
C PHE A 152 -2.91 27.29 1.25
N ASP A 153 -3.39 27.89 0.17
CA ASP A 153 -4.56 28.77 0.14
C ASP A 153 -5.77 28.05 -0.45
N ASP A 154 -5.54 27.13 -1.40
CA ASP A 154 -6.58 26.32 -2.03
C ASP A 154 -6.26 24.83 -1.96
N LEU A 155 -7.29 24.01 -1.69
CA LEU A 155 -7.22 22.54 -1.76
C LEU A 155 -7.99 22.03 -2.96
N TYR A 156 -7.30 21.33 -3.85
CA TYR A 156 -7.93 20.61 -4.95
C TYR A 156 -7.88 19.10 -4.71
N LEU A 157 -9.00 18.44 -4.99
CA LEU A 157 -9.14 16.99 -4.88
C LEU A 157 -9.36 16.39 -6.27
N ALA A 158 -8.52 15.42 -6.64
CA ALA A 158 -8.67 14.60 -7.84
C ALA A 158 -9.26 13.23 -7.45
N LEU A 159 -10.56 13.05 -7.65
CA LEU A 159 -11.22 11.77 -7.41
C LEU A 159 -11.19 10.93 -8.69
N PHE A 160 -10.36 9.91 -8.71
CA PHE A 160 -10.32 8.92 -9.77
C PHE A 160 -11.41 7.87 -9.56
N THR A 161 -12.30 7.74 -10.55
CA THR A 161 -13.43 6.79 -10.60
C THR A 161 -13.23 5.82 -11.77
N PRO A 162 -14.00 4.72 -11.84
CA PRO A 162 -13.93 3.80 -12.97
C PRO A 162 -14.05 4.45 -14.36
N SER A 163 -14.89 5.48 -14.51
CA SER A 163 -15.16 6.12 -15.80
C SER A 163 -14.45 7.46 -16.04
N ASN A 164 -14.15 8.22 -14.99
CA ASN A 164 -13.60 9.58 -15.12
C ASN A 164 -12.77 10.00 -13.90
N VAL A 165 -12.12 11.15 -14.01
CA VAL A 165 -11.49 11.86 -12.89
C VAL A 165 -12.29 13.13 -12.62
N LEU A 166 -12.83 13.26 -11.41
CA LEU A 166 -13.45 14.50 -10.95
C LEU A 166 -12.39 15.41 -10.33
N VAL A 167 -12.31 16.65 -10.81
CA VAL A 167 -11.49 17.70 -10.21
C VAL A 167 -12.39 18.61 -9.39
N LEU A 168 -12.10 18.71 -8.10
CA LEU A 168 -12.91 19.42 -7.12
C LEU A 168 -12.07 20.48 -6.41
N GLN A 169 -12.62 21.67 -6.19
CA GLN A 169 -12.11 22.64 -5.24
C GLN A 169 -12.82 22.40 -3.91
N HIS A 170 -12.07 22.09 -2.86
CA HIS A 170 -12.60 21.74 -1.54
C HIS A 170 -12.70 22.98 -0.64
N ASP A 171 -13.70 23.01 0.24
CA ASP A 171 -13.98 24.14 1.13
C ASP A 171 -13.25 24.10 2.48
N LEU A 172 -12.37 23.12 2.67
CA LEU A 172 -11.62 22.83 3.90
C LEU A 172 -12.48 22.45 5.13
N HIS A 173 -13.78 22.19 4.95
CA HIS A 173 -14.71 21.88 6.03
C HIS A 173 -15.50 20.60 5.79
N THR A 174 -16.06 20.44 4.59
CA THR A 174 -16.95 19.33 4.24
C THR A 174 -16.23 17.99 4.32
N CYS A 175 -16.84 17.00 4.98
CA CYS A 175 -16.31 15.64 5.12
C CYS A 175 -14.88 15.54 5.70
N MET A 176 -14.40 16.60 6.36
CA MET A 176 -13.10 16.62 7.03
C MET A 176 -13.16 15.79 8.33
N SER A 177 -12.18 14.92 8.51
CA SER A 177 -12.05 14.10 9.72
C SER A 177 -10.69 14.28 10.38
N ARG A 178 -10.70 14.39 11.72
CA ARG A 178 -9.51 14.33 12.56
C ARG A 178 -9.24 12.88 12.95
N ALA A 179 -7.97 12.51 13.01
CA ALA A 179 -7.49 11.24 13.57
C ALA A 179 -6.98 11.40 15.01
N GLY A 180 -7.42 12.44 15.73
CA GLY A 180 -6.93 12.77 17.07
C GLY A 180 -5.46 13.20 17.08
N ARG A 181 -4.68 12.76 18.08
CA ARG A 181 -3.23 13.09 18.20
C ARG A 181 -2.42 12.75 16.94
N ARG A 182 -2.85 11.74 16.16
CA ARG A 182 -2.24 11.34 14.89
C ARG A 182 -2.42 12.37 13.76
N THR A 183 -3.31 13.35 13.89
CA THR A 183 -3.49 14.38 12.86
C THR A 183 -2.26 15.27 12.70
N SER A 184 -1.52 15.53 13.78
CA SER A 184 -0.27 16.32 13.72
C SER A 184 0.80 15.68 12.82
N GLU A 185 0.89 14.35 12.85
CA GLU A 185 1.88 13.58 12.07
C GLU A 185 1.39 13.25 10.65
N PHE A 186 0.14 12.81 10.53
CA PHE A 186 -0.40 12.25 9.29
C PHE A 186 -1.27 13.22 8.49
N GLY A 187 -1.47 14.44 9.00
CA GLY A 187 -2.38 15.42 8.45
C GLY A 187 -3.85 15.02 8.58
N TRP A 188 -4.69 15.87 8.02
CA TRP A 188 -6.13 15.69 7.95
C TRP A 188 -6.53 14.78 6.79
N ARG A 189 -7.79 14.30 6.85
CA ARG A 189 -8.36 13.41 5.83
C ARG A 189 -9.76 13.84 5.43
N VAL A 190 -10.05 13.71 4.14
CA VAL A 190 -11.42 13.75 3.60
C VAL A 190 -11.81 12.32 3.28
N ASN A 191 -12.87 11.81 3.91
CA ASN A 191 -13.41 10.49 3.61
C ASN A 191 -14.82 10.66 3.06
N VAL A 192 -15.08 10.05 1.90
CA VAL A 192 -16.38 10.03 1.25
C VAL A 192 -16.67 8.63 0.73
N GLY A 193 -17.93 8.26 0.57
CA GLY A 193 -18.27 6.94 0.06
C GLY A 193 -19.76 6.68 -0.09
N GLY A 194 -20.10 5.51 -0.60
CA GLY A 194 -21.48 5.06 -0.71
C GLY A 194 -22.15 4.76 0.63
N GLY A 195 -23.43 4.43 0.56
CA GLY A 195 -24.13 3.76 1.66
C GLY A 195 -23.55 2.36 1.93
N LYS A 196 -23.82 1.81 3.11
CA LYS A 196 -23.46 0.41 3.41
C LYS A 196 -24.17 -0.52 2.44
N HIS A 197 -23.51 -1.62 2.05
CA HIS A 197 -24.00 -2.63 1.11
C HIS A 197 -24.24 -2.13 -0.32
N GLN A 198 -23.82 -0.90 -0.64
CA GLN A 198 -23.93 -0.36 -1.99
C GLN A 198 -22.81 -0.90 -2.88
N THR A 199 -23.04 -2.05 -3.52
CA THR A 199 -22.08 -2.78 -4.36
C THR A 199 -21.82 -2.12 -5.72
N ASN A 200 -22.75 -1.31 -6.22
CA ASN A 200 -22.59 -0.58 -7.48
C ASN A 200 -21.84 0.74 -7.26
N TRP A 201 -20.68 0.89 -7.90
CA TRP A 201 -19.86 2.09 -7.78
C TRP A 201 -20.55 3.35 -8.33
N ARG A 202 -21.46 3.23 -9.31
CA ARG A 202 -22.19 4.37 -9.87
C ARG A 202 -23.14 4.98 -8.84
N ASP A 203 -23.85 4.14 -8.11
CA ASP A 203 -24.77 4.61 -7.07
C ASP A 203 -23.97 5.21 -5.90
N ALA A 204 -22.79 4.65 -5.59
CA ALA A 204 -21.88 5.23 -4.62
C ALA A 204 -21.36 6.61 -5.03
N MET A 205 -21.16 6.85 -6.33
CA MET A 205 -20.81 8.18 -6.86
C MET A 205 -21.93 9.19 -6.66
N VAL A 206 -23.20 8.80 -6.82
CA VAL A 206 -24.36 9.66 -6.51
C VAL A 206 -24.37 10.01 -5.02
N ALA A 207 -24.15 9.02 -4.14
CA ALA A 207 -24.10 9.24 -2.70
C ALA A 207 -22.92 10.15 -2.27
N LEU A 208 -21.77 9.99 -2.92
CA LEU A 208 -20.59 10.84 -2.70
C LEU A 208 -20.84 12.28 -3.16
N ALA A 209 -21.47 12.47 -4.32
CA ALA A 209 -21.84 13.80 -4.81
C ALA A 209 -22.79 14.51 -3.82
N LYS A 210 -23.78 13.79 -3.26
CA LYS A 210 -24.66 14.33 -2.21
C LYS A 210 -23.90 14.77 -0.96
N GLN A 211 -22.86 14.04 -0.56
CA GLN A 211 -22.03 14.40 0.59
C GLN A 211 -21.18 15.66 0.32
N LEU A 212 -20.56 15.74 -0.86
CA LEU A 212 -19.67 16.85 -1.21
C LEU A 212 -20.41 18.14 -1.60
N PHE A 213 -21.59 18.03 -2.20
CA PHE A 213 -22.37 19.17 -2.73
C PHE A 213 -23.69 19.38 -1.98
N LYS A 214 -23.69 19.11 -0.67
CA LYS A 214 -24.79 19.50 0.22
C LYS A 214 -24.96 21.02 0.25
N ALA A 215 -26.15 21.50 0.60
CA ALA A 215 -26.51 22.92 0.53
C ALA A 215 -25.61 23.86 1.37
N ASP A 216 -25.01 23.34 2.44
CA ASP A 216 -24.08 24.04 3.34
C ASP A 216 -22.60 23.83 2.99
N SER A 217 -22.30 23.12 1.89
CA SER A 217 -20.92 22.93 1.40
C SER A 217 -20.56 23.99 0.37
N ASN A 218 -19.31 24.47 0.46
CA ASN A 218 -18.72 25.34 -0.56
C ASN A 218 -17.82 24.58 -1.53
N CYS A 219 -17.86 23.25 -1.52
CA CYS A 219 -17.10 22.45 -2.50
C CYS A 219 -17.63 22.69 -3.92
N ARG A 220 -16.72 22.85 -4.88
CA ARG A 220 -17.07 23.13 -6.28
C ARG A 220 -16.50 22.06 -7.19
N ARG A 221 -17.31 21.60 -8.14
CA ARG A 221 -16.81 20.78 -9.25
C ARG A 221 -16.14 21.68 -10.28
N VAL A 222 -14.85 21.48 -10.47
CA VAL A 222 -14.02 22.31 -11.37
C VAL A 222 -14.04 21.77 -12.78
N ALA A 223 -13.88 20.44 -12.92
CA ALA A 223 -13.88 19.72 -14.19
C ALA A 223 -14.23 18.23 -14.01
N VAL A 224 -14.57 17.57 -15.12
CA VAL A 224 -14.72 16.12 -15.24
C VAL A 224 -13.86 15.67 -16.41
N LEU A 225 -12.79 14.92 -16.14
CA LEU A 225 -11.85 14.46 -17.15
C LEU A 225 -12.13 13.02 -17.52
N GLN A 226 -12.24 12.74 -18.81
CA GLN A 226 -12.31 11.35 -19.28
C GLN A 226 -10.98 10.66 -19.02
N VAL A 227 -11.00 9.40 -18.58
CA VAL A 227 -9.76 8.62 -18.32
C VAL A 227 -8.89 8.53 -19.56
N HIS A 228 -9.50 8.39 -20.74
CA HIS A 228 -8.83 8.36 -22.03
C HIS A 228 -8.81 9.73 -22.71
N GLY A 229 -9.10 10.80 -21.97
CA GLY A 229 -9.07 12.17 -22.47
C GLY A 229 -7.65 12.69 -22.71
N PRO A 230 -7.50 13.80 -23.43
CA PRO A 230 -6.21 14.35 -23.80
C PRO A 230 -5.37 14.80 -22.59
N GLU A 231 -5.99 15.36 -21.53
CA GLU A 231 -5.29 15.82 -20.32
C GLU A 231 -4.65 14.65 -19.57
N ILE A 232 -5.42 13.57 -19.38
CA ILE A 232 -4.94 12.36 -18.73
C ILE A 232 -3.89 11.67 -19.59
N SER A 233 -4.10 11.58 -20.91
CA SER A 233 -3.16 10.96 -21.85
C SER A 233 -1.83 11.71 -21.93
N ALA A 234 -1.85 13.05 -21.92
CA ALA A 234 -0.65 13.87 -21.89
C ALA A 234 0.11 13.71 -20.55
N ALA A 235 -0.61 13.76 -19.43
CA ALA A 235 -0.02 13.57 -18.10
C ALA A 235 0.55 12.15 -17.92
N LEU A 236 -0.14 11.13 -18.44
CA LEU A 236 0.33 9.75 -18.51
C LEU A 236 1.59 9.66 -19.37
N SER A 237 1.59 10.18 -20.59
CA SER A 237 2.75 10.14 -21.48
C SER A 237 3.98 10.72 -20.79
N HIS A 238 3.85 11.85 -20.09
CA HIS A 238 4.93 12.43 -19.32
C HIS A 238 5.42 11.51 -18.17
N ALA A 239 4.50 10.87 -17.45
CA ALA A 239 4.85 10.01 -16.32
C ALA A 239 5.36 8.61 -16.73
N LEU A 240 5.01 8.15 -17.93
CA LEU A 240 5.28 6.80 -18.43
C LEU A 240 6.50 6.72 -19.35
N ARG A 241 7.05 7.85 -19.81
CA ARG A 241 8.28 7.98 -20.62
C ARG A 241 9.58 7.47 -19.96
N SER A 242 9.48 6.61 -18.96
CA SER A 242 10.64 5.94 -18.38
C SER A 242 10.90 4.63 -19.12
N ARG A 243 12.15 4.40 -19.53
CA ARG A 243 12.61 3.10 -20.07
C ARG A 243 12.24 1.93 -19.17
N SER A 244 12.21 2.16 -17.86
CA SER A 244 11.75 1.21 -16.83
C SER A 244 10.36 0.65 -17.12
N LYS A 245 9.43 1.49 -17.58
CA LYS A 245 8.07 1.06 -17.90
C LYS A 245 8.03 0.25 -19.20
N GLU A 246 8.71 0.73 -20.24
CA GLU A 246 8.76 0.02 -21.53
C GLU A 246 9.29 -1.40 -21.35
N LEU A 247 10.34 -1.57 -20.53
CA LEU A 247 10.85 -2.89 -20.17
C LEU A 247 9.82 -3.69 -19.37
N ALA A 248 9.14 -3.09 -18.38
CA ALA A 248 8.10 -3.79 -17.63
C ALA A 248 6.94 -4.26 -18.52
N ASP A 249 6.43 -3.39 -19.40
CA ASP A 249 5.34 -3.70 -20.32
C ASP A 249 5.76 -4.80 -21.32
N LYS A 250 7.02 -4.78 -21.78
CA LYS A 250 7.59 -5.82 -22.66
C LYS A 250 7.70 -7.17 -21.96
N PHE A 251 8.31 -7.23 -20.79
CA PHE A 251 8.70 -8.50 -20.16
C PHE A 251 7.61 -9.11 -19.28
N TYR A 252 6.67 -8.31 -18.76
CA TYR A 252 5.56 -8.82 -17.95
C TYR A 252 4.26 -9.00 -18.75
N LYS A 253 4.27 -8.87 -20.08
CA LYS A 253 3.06 -8.92 -20.93
C LYS A 253 2.18 -10.15 -20.67
N GLU A 254 2.81 -11.31 -20.44
CA GLU A 254 2.10 -12.58 -20.23
C GLU A 254 1.95 -12.92 -18.74
N SER A 255 2.39 -12.05 -17.82
CA SER A 255 2.28 -12.31 -16.39
C SER A 255 0.82 -12.14 -15.94
N PRO A 256 0.23 -13.12 -15.22
CA PRO A 256 -1.14 -12.99 -14.71
C PRO A 256 -1.28 -11.85 -13.69
N LEU A 257 -0.16 -11.37 -13.13
CA LEU A 257 -0.10 -10.27 -12.17
C LEU A 257 0.22 -8.90 -12.81
N GLN A 258 0.35 -8.82 -14.14
CA GLN A 258 0.72 -7.56 -14.82
C GLN A 258 -0.34 -6.48 -14.63
N LEU A 259 -1.61 -6.85 -14.78
CA LEU A 259 -2.74 -5.93 -14.71
C LEU A 259 -3.16 -5.63 -13.26
N ALA A 260 -2.67 -6.43 -12.30
CA ALA A 260 -2.94 -6.23 -10.90
C ALA A 260 -2.20 -4.98 -10.38
N ASN A 261 -2.96 -4.05 -9.81
CA ASN A 261 -2.37 -2.93 -9.09
C ASN A 261 -1.49 -3.45 -7.92
N PRO A 262 -0.49 -2.68 -7.43
CA PRO A 262 0.44 -3.16 -6.42
C PRO A 262 -0.21 -3.76 -5.16
N SER A 263 -1.36 -3.21 -4.71
CA SER A 263 -2.05 -3.72 -3.52
C SER A 263 -2.72 -5.06 -3.78
N SER A 264 -3.52 -5.17 -4.85
CA SER A 264 -4.17 -6.44 -5.24
C SER A 264 -3.16 -7.53 -5.52
N ARG A 265 -2.10 -7.20 -6.26
CA ARG A 265 -0.98 -8.11 -6.53
C ARG A 265 -0.34 -8.64 -5.25
N GLY A 266 -0.17 -7.79 -4.23
CA GLY A 266 0.34 -8.22 -2.94
C GLY A 266 -0.56 -9.25 -2.26
N LEU A 267 -1.87 -9.01 -2.25
CA LEU A 267 -2.86 -9.94 -1.68
C LEU A 267 -2.89 -11.28 -2.43
N GLN A 268 -2.80 -11.24 -3.77
CA GLN A 268 -2.76 -12.45 -4.60
C GLN A 268 -1.49 -13.26 -4.32
N ILE A 269 -0.31 -12.62 -4.29
CA ILE A 269 0.96 -13.29 -3.97
C ILE A 269 0.93 -13.87 -2.54
N GLU A 270 0.40 -13.14 -1.56
CA GLU A 270 0.21 -13.62 -0.19
C GLU A 270 -0.69 -14.85 -0.14
N ALA A 271 -1.79 -14.85 -0.91
CA ALA A 271 -2.70 -16.00 -0.99
C ALA A 271 -2.03 -17.22 -1.65
N VAL A 272 -1.22 -17.02 -2.70
CA VAL A 272 -0.41 -18.09 -3.29
C VAL A 272 0.61 -18.62 -2.28
N ALA A 273 1.29 -17.73 -1.55
CA ALA A 273 2.26 -18.09 -0.51
C ALA A 273 1.62 -18.99 0.56
N PHE A 274 0.43 -18.62 1.02
CA PHE A 274 -0.33 -19.37 2.02
C PHE A 274 -0.72 -20.77 1.54
N GLU A 275 -1.15 -20.91 0.28
CA GLU A 275 -1.48 -22.24 -0.28
C GLU A 275 -0.23 -23.09 -0.53
N LEU A 276 0.90 -22.49 -0.91
CA LEU A 276 2.19 -23.19 -0.96
C LEU A 276 2.61 -23.68 0.43
N ASP A 277 2.40 -22.87 1.46
CA ASP A 277 2.75 -23.21 2.83
C ASP A 277 1.99 -24.44 3.34
N LYS A 278 0.67 -24.49 3.07
CA LYS A 278 -0.15 -25.67 3.36
C LYS A 278 0.35 -26.93 2.66
N ARG A 279 0.78 -26.82 1.40
CA ARG A 279 1.30 -27.97 0.65
C ARG A 279 2.63 -28.47 1.22
N MET A 280 3.49 -27.57 1.69
CA MET A 280 4.76 -27.93 2.32
C MET A 280 4.59 -28.48 3.73
N HIS A 281 3.49 -28.13 4.41
CA HIS A 281 3.20 -28.54 5.79
C HIS A 281 1.77 -29.11 5.91
N PRO A 282 1.49 -30.27 5.30
CA PRO A 282 0.12 -30.82 5.23
C PRO A 282 -0.49 -31.12 6.60
N GLU A 283 0.33 -31.44 7.60
CA GLU A 283 -0.09 -31.75 8.97
C GLU A 283 -0.21 -30.50 9.87
N ALA A 284 0.12 -29.32 9.35
CA ALA A 284 0.09 -28.10 10.15
C ALA A 284 -1.32 -27.49 10.22
N PHE A 285 -1.63 -26.89 11.36
CA PHE A 285 -2.80 -26.05 11.55
C PHE A 285 -2.52 -24.63 11.07
N PHE A 286 -3.40 -24.11 10.20
CA PHE A 286 -3.28 -22.78 9.64
C PHE A 286 -4.41 -21.86 10.10
N LEU A 287 -4.04 -20.66 10.52
CA LEU A 287 -4.98 -19.58 10.81
C LEU A 287 -4.55 -18.34 10.05
N ARG A 288 -5.33 -17.92 9.05
CA ARG A 288 -5.13 -16.60 8.43
C ARG A 288 -5.37 -15.53 9.47
N SER A 289 -4.58 -14.45 9.43
CA SER A 289 -4.84 -13.26 10.24
C SER A 289 -6.14 -12.61 9.81
N ALA A 290 -7.27 -13.14 10.29
CA ALA A 290 -8.51 -12.37 10.34
C ALA A 290 -8.19 -11.17 11.23
N ALA A 291 -8.37 -9.94 10.71
CA ALA A 291 -8.07 -8.68 11.38
C ALA A 291 -8.11 -8.85 12.89
N GLU A 292 -6.92 -8.98 13.53
CA GLU A 292 -6.82 -9.41 14.92
C GLU A 292 -7.84 -8.62 15.75
N LYS A 293 -8.84 -9.31 16.32
CA LYS A 293 -9.90 -8.68 17.10
C LYS A 293 -9.23 -7.78 18.13
N ALA A 294 -9.60 -6.52 18.11
CA ALA A 294 -9.00 -5.45 18.90
C ALA A 294 -8.73 -5.91 20.34
N GLY A 295 -7.55 -5.58 20.87
CA GLY A 295 -7.34 -5.56 22.31
C GLY A 295 -8.38 -4.66 23.01
N ALA A 296 -8.44 -4.72 24.34
CA ALA A 296 -9.50 -4.18 25.21
C ALA A 296 -10.00 -2.73 24.97
N GLY A 297 -9.37 -1.95 24.09
CA GLY A 297 -9.81 -0.62 23.66
C GLY A 297 -10.75 -0.56 22.46
N GLY A 298 -11.28 -1.69 21.95
CA GLY A 298 -12.40 -1.72 21.00
C GLY A 298 -12.18 -1.13 19.59
N SER A 299 -11.02 -0.54 19.31
CA SER A 299 -10.68 -0.05 17.97
C SER A 299 -10.10 -1.19 17.15
N LEU A 300 -10.90 -1.72 16.22
CA LEU A 300 -10.46 -2.69 15.22
C LEU A 300 -9.19 -2.15 14.55
N ARG A 301 -8.05 -2.80 14.83
CA ARG A 301 -6.84 -2.60 14.07
C ARG A 301 -7.12 -3.11 12.66
N GLY A 302 -6.87 -2.27 11.64
CA GLY A 302 -7.07 -2.69 10.26
C GLY A 302 -6.26 -3.95 9.95
N LEU A 303 -6.68 -4.75 8.96
CA LEU A 303 -6.05 -6.02 8.55
C LEU A 303 -4.50 -5.96 8.50
N HIS A 304 -3.93 -4.82 8.12
CA HIS A 304 -2.48 -4.61 8.02
C HIS A 304 -1.74 -4.42 9.36
N ALA A 305 -2.45 -4.41 10.48
CA ALA A 305 -1.89 -4.18 11.81
C ALA A 305 -1.83 -5.45 12.68
N ALA A 306 -2.16 -6.61 12.09
CA ALA A 306 -1.82 -7.91 12.66
C ALA A 306 -0.29 -8.06 12.80
N SER A 307 0.16 -8.95 13.67
CA SER A 307 1.59 -9.20 13.87
C SER A 307 2.24 -9.96 12.71
N ALA A 308 1.47 -10.82 12.04
CA ALA A 308 1.84 -11.62 10.86
C ALA A 308 0.69 -11.69 9.85
N ASP A 309 0.94 -12.26 8.67
CA ASP A 309 -0.07 -12.44 7.62
C ASP A 309 -0.85 -13.77 7.84
N TRP A 310 -0.21 -14.81 8.37
CA TRP A 310 -0.88 -15.98 8.94
C TRP A 310 -0.08 -16.64 10.08
N LEU A 311 -0.71 -17.62 10.74
CA LEU A 311 -0.11 -18.51 11.72
C LEU A 311 -0.06 -19.95 11.16
N ARG A 312 1.07 -20.63 11.35
CA ARG A 312 1.27 -22.06 11.07
C ARG A 312 1.75 -22.75 12.34
N ASN A 313 0.91 -23.57 12.98
CA ASN A 313 1.21 -24.18 14.29
C ASN A 313 1.69 -23.18 15.36
N GLY A 314 1.15 -21.95 15.34
CA GLY A 314 1.58 -20.86 16.23
C GLY A 314 2.75 -20.03 15.72
N THR A 315 3.50 -20.49 14.71
CA THR A 315 4.55 -19.71 14.04
C THR A 315 3.93 -18.56 13.23
N ARG A 316 4.34 -17.33 13.52
CA ARG A 316 3.90 -16.11 12.84
C ARG A 316 4.66 -15.92 11.53
N ILE A 317 3.96 -16.04 10.40
CA ILE A 317 4.55 -15.89 9.07
C ILE A 317 4.21 -14.52 8.49
N GLU A 318 5.23 -13.72 8.13
CA GLU A 318 5.06 -12.49 7.34
C GLU A 318 5.55 -12.72 5.91
N VAL A 319 4.80 -12.25 4.91
CA VAL A 319 5.21 -12.27 3.51
C VAL A 319 5.44 -10.86 3.00
N LYS A 320 6.55 -10.69 2.29
CA LYS A 320 6.75 -9.52 1.43
C LYS A 320 7.07 -9.96 0.03
N HIS A 321 6.60 -9.17 -0.93
CA HIS A 321 6.94 -9.36 -2.32
C HIS A 321 7.69 -8.13 -2.85
N GLY A 322 8.51 -8.37 -3.86
CA GLY A 322 9.17 -7.33 -4.63
C GLY A 322 9.11 -7.70 -6.12
N ALA A 323 8.66 -6.77 -6.94
CA ALA A 323 8.76 -6.93 -8.39
C ALA A 323 10.17 -6.56 -8.86
N LEU A 324 10.66 -7.27 -9.87
CA LEU A 324 11.90 -6.92 -10.56
C LEU A 324 11.67 -5.63 -11.37
N LEU A 325 12.33 -4.55 -10.96
CA LEU A 325 12.16 -3.21 -11.54
C LEU A 325 13.49 -2.65 -12.01
N PHE A 326 13.55 -2.22 -13.28
CA PHE A 326 14.72 -1.55 -13.83
C PHE A 326 14.80 -0.11 -13.35
N LYS A 327 15.89 0.27 -12.68
CA LYS A 327 16.16 1.65 -12.25
C LYS A 327 17.07 2.32 -13.27
N GLU A 328 16.45 3.12 -14.14
CA GLU A 328 17.12 3.80 -15.26
C GLU A 328 18.31 4.67 -14.83
N GLN A 329 18.18 5.43 -13.75
CA GLN A 329 19.26 6.29 -13.22
C GLN A 329 20.55 5.55 -12.87
N ARG A 330 20.44 4.25 -12.57
CA ARG A 330 21.57 3.39 -12.19
C ARG A 330 21.80 2.26 -13.19
N CYS A 331 21.02 2.22 -14.28
CA CYS A 331 21.01 1.13 -15.25
C CYS A 331 21.04 -0.27 -14.60
N VAL A 332 20.19 -0.52 -13.60
CA VAL A 332 20.24 -1.76 -12.80
C VAL A 332 18.86 -2.28 -12.48
N TRP A 333 18.66 -3.59 -12.55
CA TRP A 333 17.45 -4.25 -12.05
C TRP A 333 17.49 -4.36 -10.53
N THR A 334 16.36 -4.13 -9.89
CA THR A 334 16.25 -4.17 -8.43
C THR A 334 14.99 -4.89 -8.01
N CYS A 335 15.06 -5.60 -6.88
CA CYS A 335 13.91 -6.15 -6.19
C CYS A 335 13.91 -5.56 -4.78
N SER A 336 12.80 -4.92 -4.38
CA SER A 336 12.68 -4.26 -3.07
C SER A 336 11.48 -4.80 -2.31
N PHE A 337 11.72 -5.31 -1.11
CA PHE A 337 10.74 -5.79 -0.16
C PHE A 337 10.57 -4.70 0.90
N THR A 338 9.42 -4.03 0.91
CA THR A 338 9.18 -2.87 1.77
C THR A 338 8.09 -3.13 2.78
N GLY A 339 8.13 -2.44 3.93
CA GLY A 339 7.09 -2.56 4.94
C GLY A 339 7.19 -3.87 5.72
N ILE A 340 8.41 -4.38 5.90
CA ILE A 340 8.70 -5.50 6.79
C ILE A 340 8.43 -5.04 8.22
N ARG A 341 7.59 -5.75 8.97
CA ARG A 341 7.17 -5.32 10.31
C ARG A 341 8.29 -5.61 11.32
N SER A 342 9.15 -4.64 11.56
CA SER A 342 10.09 -4.65 12.69
C SER A 342 9.63 -3.63 13.74
N THR A 343 9.57 -4.05 15.01
CA THR A 343 9.42 -3.08 16.10
C THR A 343 10.80 -2.54 16.46
N SER A 344 11.12 -1.39 15.90
CA SER A 344 12.22 -0.56 16.40
C SER A 344 11.78 0.03 17.74
N VAL A 345 11.98 -0.72 18.82
CA VAL A 345 11.99 -0.12 20.15
C VAL A 345 13.45 0.08 20.53
N LEU A 346 13.73 1.20 21.20
CA LEU A 346 15.00 1.56 21.83
C LEU A 346 15.55 0.50 22.85
N GLN A 347 15.01 -0.73 22.85
CA GLN A 347 15.24 -1.81 23.80
C GLN A 347 15.49 -3.20 23.16
N GLY A 348 15.68 -3.27 21.84
CA GLY A 348 15.95 -4.52 21.11
C GLY A 348 15.01 -4.70 19.93
N ASP A 349 15.54 -5.18 18.81
CA ASP A 349 14.74 -5.43 17.60
C ASP A 349 13.84 -6.65 17.83
N VAL A 350 12.64 -6.43 18.36
CA VAL A 350 11.63 -7.49 18.48
C VAL A 350 10.90 -7.61 17.13
N ARG A 351 11.05 -8.77 16.49
CA ARG A 351 10.30 -9.10 15.27
C ARG A 351 8.84 -9.40 15.63
N ASN A 352 7.90 -8.87 14.84
CA ASN A 352 6.48 -9.18 15.00
C ASN A 352 6.09 -10.54 14.41
N PHE A 353 7.02 -11.16 13.69
CA PHE A 353 6.88 -12.45 13.04
C PHE A 353 8.03 -13.37 13.49
N ASP A 354 7.83 -14.67 13.32
CA ASP A 354 8.82 -15.71 13.58
C ASP A 354 9.54 -16.10 12.28
N GLU A 355 8.83 -16.09 11.14
CA GLU A 355 9.40 -16.32 9.81
C GLU A 355 9.04 -15.19 8.84
N LEU A 356 10.00 -14.83 7.98
CA LEU A 356 9.80 -13.88 6.88
C LEU A 356 9.96 -14.59 5.54
N TRP A 357 8.94 -14.50 4.71
CA TRP A 357 8.96 -14.99 3.34
C TRP A 357 9.11 -13.82 2.36
N LEU A 358 10.09 -13.93 1.48
CA LEU A 358 10.41 -12.94 0.45
C LEU A 358 10.07 -13.51 -0.92
N VAL A 359 9.17 -12.84 -1.65
CA VAL A 359 8.70 -13.29 -2.97
C VAL A 359 9.21 -12.39 -4.07
N VAL A 360 10.10 -12.91 -4.92
CA VAL A 360 10.57 -12.20 -6.11
C VAL A 360 9.58 -12.45 -7.24
N LEU A 361 8.90 -11.38 -7.69
CA LEU A 361 8.08 -11.40 -8.89
C LEU A 361 8.95 -11.04 -10.10
N SER A 362 9.19 -12.00 -11.00
CA SER A 362 9.95 -11.83 -12.24
C SER A 362 9.10 -12.17 -13.46
N PRO A 363 9.58 -11.88 -14.69
CA PRO A 363 8.92 -12.32 -15.91
C PRO A 363 8.69 -13.84 -16.01
N ARG A 364 9.51 -14.64 -15.33
CA ARG A 364 9.42 -16.11 -15.37
C ARG A 364 8.42 -16.69 -14.36
N GLY A 365 7.98 -15.90 -13.37
CA GLY A 365 7.20 -16.44 -12.27
C GLY A 365 7.42 -15.75 -10.93
N LEU A 366 6.99 -16.44 -9.87
CA LEU A 366 7.21 -16.08 -8.48
C LEU A 366 8.26 -17.01 -7.87
N HIS A 367 9.23 -16.44 -7.14
CA HIS A 367 10.25 -17.20 -6.41
C HIS A 367 10.13 -16.89 -4.92
N PHE A 368 9.77 -17.89 -4.12
CA PHE A 368 9.49 -17.77 -2.69
C PHE A 368 10.70 -18.17 -1.88
N PHE A 369 11.24 -17.25 -1.10
CA PHE A 369 12.38 -17.47 -0.22
C PHE A 369 11.97 -17.35 1.24
N ARG A 370 12.50 -18.21 2.12
CA ARG A 370 12.51 -17.97 3.57
C ARG A 370 13.78 -17.21 3.93
N ASP A 371 13.65 -16.09 4.65
CA ASP A 371 14.79 -15.38 5.22
C ASP A 371 15.14 -15.95 6.61
N ASP A 372 16.35 -16.47 6.78
CA ASP A 372 16.85 -16.95 8.07
C ASP A 372 17.37 -15.79 8.96
N GLY A 373 17.16 -14.54 8.53
CA GLY A 373 17.50 -13.32 9.25
C GLY A 373 18.86 -12.72 8.87
N GLY A 374 19.59 -13.33 7.95
CA GLY A 374 20.93 -12.92 7.52
C GLY A 374 20.96 -11.71 6.58
N LEU A 375 19.84 -11.39 5.91
CA LEU A 375 19.79 -10.31 4.92
C LEU A 375 20.02 -8.91 5.49
N GLY A 376 19.76 -8.72 6.79
CA GLY A 376 19.72 -7.43 7.45
C GLY A 376 18.54 -6.59 6.96
N ILE A 377 17.71 -6.13 7.89
CA ILE A 377 16.57 -5.27 7.57
C ILE A 377 17.04 -3.82 7.68
N ALA A 378 17.16 -3.11 6.55
CA ALA A 378 17.48 -1.70 6.59
C ALA A 378 16.30 -0.93 7.21
N LYS A 379 16.59 -0.07 8.20
CA LYS A 379 15.58 0.83 8.77
C LYS A 379 15.12 1.76 7.65
N ALA A 380 13.84 1.74 7.30
CA ALA A 380 13.30 2.82 6.48
C ALA A 380 13.52 4.14 7.22
N SER A 381 13.73 5.21 6.46
CA SER A 381 13.83 6.56 7.00
C SER A 381 12.69 6.86 7.99
N HIS A 382 12.94 7.77 8.94
CA HIS A 382 12.20 8.15 10.16
C HIS A 382 10.64 8.19 10.17
N LEU A 383 9.96 7.88 9.07
CA LEU A 383 8.51 7.93 8.90
C LEU A 383 7.79 6.61 9.23
N GLY A 384 8.40 5.71 10.02
CA GLY A 384 7.72 4.51 10.52
C GLY A 384 7.23 3.53 9.46
N ARG A 385 7.87 3.48 8.27
CA ARG A 385 7.42 2.67 7.12
C ARG A 385 7.86 1.20 7.14
N GLY A 386 8.16 0.65 8.32
CA GLY A 386 8.72 -0.69 8.46
C GLY A 386 10.13 -0.81 7.87
N GLY A 387 10.68 -2.00 7.93
CA GLY A 387 11.96 -2.35 7.31
C GLY A 387 11.89 -2.45 5.79
N CYS A 388 13.06 -2.36 5.16
CA CYS A 388 13.24 -2.60 3.74
C CYS A 388 14.42 -3.55 3.49
N ILE A 389 14.24 -4.51 2.60
CA ILE A 389 15.33 -5.30 2.01
C ILE A 389 15.35 -4.97 0.52
N GLN A 390 16.51 -4.59 -0.01
CA GLN A 390 16.68 -4.34 -1.44
C GLN A 390 17.85 -5.15 -1.98
N VAL A 391 17.60 -5.91 -3.04
CA VAL A 391 18.62 -6.65 -3.79
C VAL A 391 18.73 -6.05 -5.18
N CYS A 392 19.95 -5.93 -5.69
CA CYS A 392 20.24 -5.36 -7.01
C CYS A 392 20.92 -6.41 -7.88
N GLY A 393 20.54 -6.45 -9.16
CA GLY A 393 21.21 -7.22 -10.19
C GLY A 393 22.55 -6.62 -10.62
N PRO A 394 23.16 -7.14 -11.69
CA PRO A 394 24.33 -6.54 -12.33
C PRO A 394 23.98 -5.18 -12.95
N TYR A 395 24.96 -4.27 -12.96
CA TYR A 395 24.85 -2.97 -13.63
C TYR A 395 24.91 -3.14 -15.15
N ASN A 396 24.22 -2.27 -15.87
CA ASN A 396 24.15 -2.22 -17.33
C ASN A 396 23.61 -3.50 -17.99
N GLU A 397 22.89 -4.34 -17.24
CA GLU A 397 22.20 -5.51 -17.77
C GLU A 397 20.76 -5.14 -18.14
N PRO A 398 20.42 -4.99 -19.44
CA PRO A 398 19.07 -4.65 -19.87
C PRO A 398 18.09 -5.83 -19.81
N ASP A 399 18.57 -7.08 -19.84
CA ASP A 399 17.72 -8.27 -19.83
C ASP A 399 17.33 -8.67 -18.38
N PRO A 400 16.03 -8.66 -18.02
CA PRO A 400 15.61 -9.07 -16.70
C PRO A 400 15.88 -10.55 -16.42
N HIS A 401 15.97 -11.42 -17.44
CA HIS A 401 16.26 -12.84 -17.22
C HIS A 401 17.71 -13.04 -16.79
N ALA A 402 18.66 -12.44 -17.51
CA ALA A 402 20.06 -12.41 -17.11
C ALA A 402 20.27 -11.72 -15.75
N ALA A 403 19.50 -10.68 -15.44
CA ALA A 403 19.59 -10.00 -14.14
C ALA A 403 18.96 -10.76 -12.96
N LEU A 404 18.00 -11.66 -13.23
CA LEU A 404 17.28 -12.41 -12.21
C LEU A 404 18.20 -13.40 -11.48
N GLU A 405 18.99 -14.20 -12.20
CA GLU A 405 19.83 -15.24 -11.60
C GLU A 405 20.81 -14.68 -10.56
N PRO A 406 21.55 -13.57 -10.82
CA PRO A 406 22.39 -12.94 -9.80
C PRO A 406 21.61 -12.40 -8.59
N ILE A 407 20.34 -12.00 -8.77
CA ILE A 407 19.50 -11.54 -7.67
C ILE A 407 19.08 -12.72 -6.78
N LEU A 408 18.63 -13.82 -7.39
CA LEU A 408 18.27 -15.05 -6.66
C LEU A 408 19.50 -15.61 -5.93
N HIS A 409 20.65 -15.68 -6.61
CA HIS A 409 21.91 -16.11 -6.00
C HIS A 409 22.33 -15.23 -4.82
N LYS A 410 22.19 -13.89 -4.93
CA LYS A 410 22.47 -12.96 -3.82
C LYS A 410 21.56 -13.18 -2.61
N LEU A 411 20.29 -13.57 -2.81
CA LEU A 411 19.41 -13.94 -1.70
C LEU A 411 19.92 -15.22 -1.01
N ILE A 412 20.24 -16.26 -1.80
CA ILE A 412 20.75 -17.54 -1.27
C ILE A 412 22.04 -17.34 -0.48
N CYS A 413 23.03 -16.64 -1.05
CA CYS A 413 24.30 -16.36 -0.38
C CYS A 413 24.17 -15.54 0.91
N ARG A 414 23.01 -14.89 1.14
CA ARG A 414 22.73 -14.12 2.36
C ARG A 414 21.84 -14.87 3.35
N GLY A 415 21.76 -16.19 3.22
CA GLY A 415 21.03 -17.05 4.15
C GLY A 415 19.53 -17.10 3.87
N CYS A 416 19.11 -16.94 2.61
CA CYS A 416 17.74 -17.27 2.24
C CYS A 416 17.65 -18.69 1.68
N THR A 417 16.61 -19.41 2.06
CA THR A 417 16.29 -20.72 1.50
C THR A 417 15.20 -20.57 0.44
N LEU A 418 15.44 -21.01 -0.80
CA LEU A 418 14.42 -21.05 -1.84
C LEU A 418 13.41 -22.17 -1.53
N LEU A 419 12.18 -21.80 -1.20
CA LEU A 419 11.10 -22.70 -0.84
C LEU A 419 10.38 -23.25 -2.07
N ALA A 420 9.99 -22.35 -2.98
CA ALA A 420 9.18 -22.68 -4.14
C ALA A 420 9.39 -21.73 -5.32
N THR A 421 9.11 -22.23 -6.53
CA THR A 421 9.00 -21.45 -7.76
C THR A 421 7.65 -21.71 -8.43
N VAL A 422 6.87 -20.66 -8.65
CA VAL A 422 5.62 -20.71 -9.43
C VAL A 422 5.91 -20.16 -10.83
N LEU A 423 5.90 -21.01 -11.86
CA LEU A 423 6.21 -20.64 -13.24
C LEU A 423 4.98 -20.08 -13.96
N PHE A 424 5.11 -18.90 -14.59
CA PHE A 424 4.03 -18.27 -15.36
C PHE A 424 3.82 -18.92 -16.73
#